data_AF-M0ZN77-F1
#
_entry.id   AF-M0ZN77-F1
#
_cell.length_a   1.000
_cell.length_b   1.000
_cell.length_c   1.000
_cell.angle_alpha   90.00
_cell.angle_beta   90.00
_cell.angle_gamma   90.00
#
_symmetry.space_group_name_H-M   'P 1'
#
loop_
_entity.id
_entity.type
_entity.pdbx_description
1 polymer ?
#
loop_
_entity_poly.entity_id
_entity_poly.type
_entity_poly.pdbx_seq_one_letter_code
_entity_poly.pdbx_strand_id
1 'polypeptide(L)'
;MVAIFGLSPRKETLVKALAAILANKEIRRAIEVIEFLTNEGVHIGFECYQSVLEGCLESRQFILAGKFVIEMTKRGFIPYIRSRQKVVEGLTSIGEWKLANAVRQRFAELRS
;
A
#
# COMPACT_ATOMS: atom_id res chain seq x y z
N MET A 1 -5.92 -7.99 -37.46
CA MET A 1 -6.42 -8.43 -36.13
C MET A 1 -5.21 -8.65 -35.25
N VAL A 2 -4.94 -7.74 -34.30
CA VAL A 2 -3.82 -7.91 -33.37
C VAL A 2 -4.30 -8.89 -32.30
N ALA A 3 -3.75 -10.11 -32.32
CA ALA A 3 -3.96 -11.05 -31.22
C ALA A 3 -3.36 -10.42 -29.97
N ILE A 4 -4.22 -9.95 -29.06
CA ILE A 4 -3.82 -9.58 -27.72
C ILE A 4 -3.51 -10.92 -27.03
N PHE A 5 -2.29 -11.43 -27.24
CA PHE A 5 -1.77 -12.43 -26.33
C PHE A 5 -1.82 -11.78 -24.95
N GLY A 6 -2.67 -12.33 -24.09
CA GLY A 6 -2.65 -12.06 -22.65
C GLY A 6 -1.32 -12.52 -22.12
N LEU A 7 -0.27 -11.74 -22.37
CA LEU A 7 1.04 -11.93 -21.81
C LEU A 7 0.88 -11.64 -20.33
N SER A 8 0.63 -12.67 -19.53
CA SER A 8 0.89 -12.63 -18.10
C SER A 8 2.39 -12.33 -17.97
N PRO A 9 2.78 -11.10 -17.61
CA PRO A 9 4.19 -10.77 -17.55
C PRO A 9 4.80 -11.64 -16.45
N ARG A 10 5.96 -12.25 -16.72
CA ARG A 10 6.66 -13.07 -15.71
C ARG A 10 6.79 -12.28 -14.40
N LYS A 11 6.68 -12.97 -13.26
CA LYS A 11 6.67 -12.38 -11.90
C LYS A 11 7.82 -11.39 -11.70
N GLU A 12 9.02 -11.70 -12.22
CA GLU A 12 10.20 -10.82 -12.16
C GLU A 12 10.02 -9.51 -12.95
N THR A 13 9.32 -9.53 -14.08
CA THR A 13 9.03 -8.34 -14.88
C THR A 13 8.10 -7.41 -14.12
N LEU A 14 7.10 -7.96 -13.43
CA LEU A 14 6.16 -7.18 -12.63
C LEU A 14 6.81 -6.57 -11.39
N VAL A 15 7.74 -7.26 -10.73
CA VAL A 15 8.52 -6.69 -9.62
C VAL A 15 9.36 -5.49 -10.10
N LYS A 16 9.99 -5.60 -11.28
CA LYS A 16 10.71 -4.46 -11.89
C LYS A 16 9.78 -3.32 -12.28
N ALA A 17 8.61 -3.65 -12.84
CA ALA A 17 7.60 -2.66 -13.16
C ALA A 17 7.08 -1.95 -11.91
N LEU A 18 6.90 -2.67 -10.79
CA LEU A 18 6.48 -2.08 -9.52
C LEU A 18 7.48 -1.01 -9.06
N ALA A 19 8.79 -1.27 -9.12
CA ALA A 19 9.80 -0.28 -8.78
C ALA A 19 9.68 0.99 -9.65
N ALA A 20 9.47 0.85 -10.95
CA ALA A 20 9.27 1.98 -11.86
C ALA A 20 7.96 2.74 -11.58
N ILE A 21 6.86 2.04 -11.32
CA ILE A 21 5.54 2.61 -10.98
C ILE A 21 5.63 3.41 -9.67
N LEU A 22 6.35 2.88 -8.67
CA LEU A 22 6.61 3.58 -7.40
C LEU A 22 7.44 4.85 -7.63
N ALA A 23 8.49 4.78 -8.47
CA ALA A 23 9.29 5.95 -8.82
C ALA A 23 8.47 7.05 -9.54
N ASN A 24 7.48 6.64 -10.35
CA ASN A 24 6.57 7.55 -11.04
C ASN A 24 5.37 8.03 -10.17
N LYS A 25 5.30 7.61 -8.91
CA LYS A 25 4.18 7.90 -7.99
C LYS A 25 2.80 7.49 -8.54
N GLU A 26 2.75 6.45 -9.37
CA GLU A 26 1.52 5.86 -9.90
C GLU A 26 0.86 4.95 -8.83
N ILE A 27 0.44 5.54 -7.70
CA ILE A 27 0.11 4.81 -6.46
C ILE A 27 -1.00 3.77 -6.63
N ARG A 28 -2.08 4.09 -7.36
CA ARG A 28 -3.19 3.14 -7.59
C ARG A 28 -2.72 1.90 -8.33
N ARG A 29 -1.94 2.11 -9.39
CA ARG A 29 -1.36 1.03 -10.19
C ARG A 29 -0.35 0.21 -9.38
N ALA A 30 0.41 0.85 -8.49
CA ALA A 30 1.33 0.14 -7.59
C ALA A 30 0.57 -0.82 -6.66
N ILE A 31 -0.58 -0.40 -6.13
CA ILE A 31 -1.44 -1.25 -5.28
C ILE A 31 -1.95 -2.46 -6.07
N GLU A 32 -2.49 -2.24 -7.28
CA GLU A 32 -2.98 -3.32 -8.15
C GLU A 32 -1.88 -4.36 -8.45
N VAL A 33 -0.66 -3.91 -8.74
CA VAL A 33 0.47 -4.79 -9.00
C VAL A 33 0.91 -5.55 -7.73
N ILE A 34 0.94 -4.90 -6.56
CA ILE A 34 1.25 -5.56 -5.29
C ILE A 34 0.21 -6.62 -4.96
N GLU A 35 -1.08 -6.31 -5.10
CA GLU A 35 -2.18 -7.26 -4.86
C GLU A 35 -2.07 -8.47 -5.79
N PHE A 36 -1.88 -8.24 -7.09
CA PHE A 36 -1.67 -9.30 -8.07
C PHE A 36 -0.46 -10.19 -7.71
N LEU A 37 0.70 -9.58 -7.46
CA LEU A 37 1.92 -10.31 -7.14
C LEU A 37 1.76 -11.14 -5.87
N THR A 38 1.07 -10.61 -4.85
CA THR A 38 0.87 -11.40 -3.64
C THR A 38 -0.11 -12.54 -3.83
N ASN A 39 -1.18 -12.34 -4.61
CA ASN A 39 -2.13 -13.42 -4.94
C ASN A 39 -1.43 -14.55 -5.72
N GLU A 40 -0.41 -14.21 -6.49
CA GLU A 40 0.50 -15.14 -7.18
C GLU A 40 1.56 -15.77 -6.26
N GLY A 41 1.51 -15.53 -4.94
CA GLY A 41 2.46 -16.06 -3.97
C GLY A 41 3.84 -15.41 -4.02
N VAL A 42 4.00 -14.27 -4.70
CA VAL A 42 5.27 -13.52 -4.71
C VAL A 42 5.39 -12.73 -3.42
N HIS A 43 6.51 -12.92 -2.73
CA HIS A 43 6.83 -12.13 -1.55
C HIS A 43 7.26 -10.72 -1.96
N ILE A 44 6.46 -9.72 -1.56
CA ILE A 44 6.77 -8.31 -1.73
C ILE A 44 7.38 -7.77 -0.45
N GLY A 45 8.55 -7.16 -0.56
CA GLY A 45 9.28 -6.63 0.59
C GLY A 45 8.61 -5.41 1.22
N PHE A 46 8.94 -5.17 2.50
CA PHE A 46 8.45 -4.05 3.30
C PHE A 46 8.57 -2.69 2.60
N GLU A 47 9.71 -2.42 1.96
CA GLU A 47 9.98 -1.12 1.31
C GLU A 47 8.98 -0.76 0.20
N CYS A 48 8.42 -1.74 -0.50
CA CYS A 48 7.39 -1.51 -1.51
C CYS A 48 6.09 -1.03 -0.86
N TYR A 49 5.65 -1.68 0.22
CA TYR A 49 4.48 -1.25 0.98
C TYR A 49 4.70 0.14 1.60
N GLN A 50 5.86 0.36 2.20
CA GLN A 50 6.18 1.64 2.81
C GLN A 50 6.14 2.77 1.78
N SER A 51 6.71 2.56 0.59
CA SER A 51 6.69 3.53 -0.51
C SER A 51 5.27 3.84 -1.00
N VAL A 52 4.40 2.83 -1.14
CA VAL A 52 2.99 3.05 -1.49
C VAL A 52 2.27 3.86 -0.43
N LEU A 53 2.48 3.53 0.85
CA LEU A 53 1.85 4.23 1.96
C LEU A 53 2.26 5.71 1.99
N GLU A 54 3.55 5.99 1.85
CA GLU A 54 4.08 7.36 1.77
C GLU A 54 3.51 8.11 0.58
N GLY A 55 3.46 7.48 -0.60
CA GLY A 55 2.85 8.07 -1.79
C GLY A 55 1.36 8.39 -1.62
N CYS A 56 0.59 7.53 -0.94
CA CYS A 56 -0.79 7.83 -0.57
C CYS A 56 -0.89 9.07 0.31
N LEU A 57 -0.03 9.17 1.33
CA LEU A 57 -0.02 10.27 2.29
C LEU A 57 0.40 11.60 1.65
N GLU A 58 1.44 11.60 0.81
CA GLU A 58 1.89 12.76 0.05
C GLU A 58 0.81 13.28 -0.90
N SER A 59 0.07 12.36 -1.53
CA SER A 59 -1.04 12.68 -2.42
C SER A 59 -2.36 12.98 -1.69
N ARG A 60 -2.34 13.06 -0.34
CA ARG A 60 -3.52 13.25 0.53
C ARG A 60 -4.65 12.24 0.30
N GLN A 61 -4.33 11.05 -0.21
CA GLN A 61 -5.29 9.96 -0.40
C GLN A 61 -5.50 9.19 0.92
N PHE A 62 -6.00 9.88 1.96
CA PHE A 62 -6.00 9.35 3.33
C PHE A 62 -6.86 8.10 3.52
N ILE A 63 -8.01 8.01 2.86
CA ILE A 63 -8.86 6.80 2.91
C ILE A 63 -8.10 5.60 2.34
N LEU A 64 -7.39 5.80 1.23
CA LEU A 64 -6.58 4.75 0.60
C LEU A 64 -5.42 4.36 1.52
N ALA A 65 -4.72 5.34 2.09
CA ALA A 65 -3.65 5.11 3.07
C ALA A 65 -4.14 4.29 4.28
N GLY A 66 -5.32 4.63 4.82
CA GLY A 66 -5.93 3.92 5.95
C GLY A 66 -6.28 2.47 5.63
N LYS A 67 -6.84 2.20 4.45
CA LYS A 67 -7.12 0.82 4.01
C LYS A 67 -5.84 0.04 3.77
N PHE A 68 -4.89 0.66 3.08
CA PHE A 68 -3.62 0.04 2.73
C PHE A 68 -2.78 -0.31 3.97
N VAL A 69 -2.76 0.56 4.98
CA VAL A 69 -2.00 0.29 6.21
C VAL A 69 -2.59 -0.85 7.03
N ILE A 70 -3.91 -1.02 7.03
CA ILE A 70 -4.56 -2.20 7.64
C ILE A 70 -4.09 -3.47 6.94
N GLU A 71 -4.08 -3.49 5.60
CA GLU A 71 -3.64 -4.66 4.83
C GLU A 71 -2.15 -4.96 5.02
N MET A 72 -1.30 -3.95 5.00
CA MET A 72 0.13 -4.05 5.31
C MET A 72 0.37 -4.70 6.69
N THR A 73 -0.39 -4.27 7.71
CA THR A 73 -0.24 -4.83 9.06
C THR A 73 -0.83 -6.23 9.23
N LYS A 74 -1.81 -6.64 8.43
CA LYS A 74 -2.29 -8.03 8.39
C LYS A 74 -1.22 -9.00 7.89
N ARG A 75 -0.32 -8.49 7.04
CA ARG A 75 0.82 -9.23 6.48
C ARG A 75 2.04 -9.25 7.40
N GLY A 76 1.92 -8.70 8.61
CA GLY A 76 3.00 -8.68 9.61
C GLY A 76 3.96 -7.50 9.47
N PHE A 77 3.73 -6.57 8.54
CA PHE A 77 4.57 -5.38 8.41
C PHE A 77 4.14 -4.28 9.40
N ILE A 78 5.12 -3.66 10.06
CA ILE A 78 4.89 -2.54 10.97
C ILE A 78 5.37 -1.25 10.27
N PRO A 79 4.45 -0.34 9.88
CA PRO A 79 4.84 0.90 9.23
C PRO A 79 5.68 1.81 10.14
N TYR A 80 6.50 2.66 9.53
CA TYR A 80 7.27 3.66 10.29
C TYR A 80 6.36 4.53 11.17
N ILE A 81 6.86 4.88 12.37
CA ILE A 81 6.12 5.66 13.38
C ILE A 81 5.52 6.94 12.77
N ARG A 82 6.32 7.64 11.96
CA ARG A 82 5.88 8.86 11.26
C ARG A 82 4.70 8.62 10.31
N SER A 83 4.73 7.53 9.56
CA SER A 83 3.64 7.17 8.65
C SER A 83 2.37 6.81 9.43
N ARG A 84 2.49 6.07 10.54
CA ARG A 84 1.36 5.74 11.41
C ARG A 84 0.65 6.99 11.94
N GLN A 85 1.42 7.96 12.44
CA GLN A 85 0.89 9.25 12.90
C GLN A 85 0.17 9.99 11.77
N LYS A 86 0.81 10.13 10.61
CA LYS A 86 0.24 10.84 9.44
C LYS A 86 -1.04 10.20 8.91
N VAL A 87 -1.18 8.88 8.94
CA VAL A 87 -2.44 8.21 8.51
C VAL A 87 -3.59 8.62 9.43
N VAL A 88 -3.39 8.54 10.74
CA VAL A 88 -4.43 8.88 11.72
C VAL A 88 -4.79 10.36 11.60
N GLU A 89 -3.79 11.25 11.60
CA GLU A 89 -4.01 12.70 11.43
C GLU A 89 -4.74 13.01 10.12
N GLY A 90 -4.29 12.42 9.01
CA GLY A 90 -4.91 12.61 7.69
C GLY A 90 -6.38 12.20 7.67
N LEU A 91 -6.71 11.01 8.20
CA LEU A 91 -8.10 10.54 8.29
C LEU A 91 -8.97 11.43 9.18
N THR A 92 -8.45 11.84 10.34
CA THR A 92 -9.17 12.76 11.24
C THR A 92 -9.41 14.11 10.57
N SER A 93 -8.45 14.63 9.80
CA SER A 93 -8.56 15.93 9.12
C SER A 93 -9.65 16.00 8.07
N ILE A 94 -10.08 14.85 7.52
CA ILE A 94 -11.18 14.75 6.55
C ILE A 94 -12.48 14.23 7.17
N GLY A 95 -12.54 14.04 8.49
CA GLY A 95 -13.72 13.56 9.20
C GLY A 95 -13.96 12.04 9.13
N GLU A 96 -12.98 11.26 8.68
CA GLU A 96 -13.07 9.80 8.56
C GLU A 96 -12.77 9.09 9.90
N TRP A 97 -13.50 9.48 10.95
CA TRP A 97 -13.26 9.07 12.34
C TRP A 97 -13.35 7.57 12.58
N LYS A 98 -14.28 6.89 11.89
CA LYS A 98 -14.46 5.44 12.01
C LYS A 98 -13.21 4.70 11.55
N LEU A 99 -12.69 5.07 10.38
CA LEU A 99 -11.47 4.47 9.84
C LEU A 99 -10.25 4.89 10.66
N ALA A 100 -10.15 6.15 11.08
CA ALA A 100 -9.07 6.63 11.95
C ALA A 100 -8.97 5.81 13.25
N ASN A 101 -10.10 5.56 13.90
CA ASN A 101 -10.15 4.75 15.12
C ASN A 101 -9.78 3.29 14.87
N ALA A 102 -10.26 2.68 13.79
CA ALA A 102 -9.89 1.31 13.42
C ALA A 102 -8.37 1.18 13.17
N VAL A 103 -7.78 2.13 12.43
CA VAL A 103 -6.33 2.18 12.18
C VAL A 103 -5.57 2.37 13.50
N ARG A 104 -6.03 3.26 14.38
CA ARG A 104 -5.39 3.51 15.68
C ARG A 104 -5.43 2.28 16.58
N GLN A 105 -6.57 1.59 16.66
CA GLN A 105 -6.71 0.33 17.38
C GLN A 105 -5.76 -0.73 16.83
N ARG A 106 -5.72 -0.87 15.49
CA ARG A 106 -4.80 -1.81 14.84
C ARG A 106 -3.35 -1.54 15.22
N PHE A 107 -2.92 -0.28 15.29
CA PHE A 107 -1.55 0.05 15.72
C PHE A 107 -1.29 -0.22 17.20
N ALA A 108 -2.29 -0.14 18.07
CA ALA A 108 -2.15 -0.46 19.49
C ALA A 108 -1.97 -1.98 19.72
N GLU A 109 -2.52 -2.81 18.83
CA GLU A 109 -2.35 -4.27 18.86
C GLU A 109 -0.96 -4.72 18.38
N LEU A 110 -0.29 -3.91 17.55
CA LEU A 110 1.06 -4.17 17.10
C LEU A 110 2.02 -3.93 18.26
N ARG A 111 2.29 -4.98 19.05
CA ARG A 111 3.37 -4.98 20.02
C ARG A 111 4.69 -4.76 19.28
N SER A 112 5.37 -3.66 19.58
CA SER A 112 6.78 -3.41 19.24
C SER A 112 7.67 -3.94 20.34
#